data_AF-A0AAW0MJM3-F1
#
_entry.id   AF-A0AAW0MJM3-F1
#
_cell.length_a   1.000
_cell.length_b   1.000
_cell.length_c   1.000
_cell.angle_alpha   90.00
_cell.angle_beta   90.00
_cell.angle_gamma   90.00
#
_symmetry.space_group_name_H-M   'P 1'
#
loop_
_entity.id
_entity.type
_entity.pdbx_description
1 polymer ?
#
loop_
_entity_poly.entity_id
_entity_poly.type
_entity_poly.pdbx_seq_one_letter_code
_entity_poly.pdbx_strand_id
1 'polypeptide(L)'
;MEDRARRDNLLIFNLKEGAEGANTLAYLEANIPKWFPVFASSSPEIMRAHRLGPPSRASASSGGSGQRPAPGHPELSSLHGPRPEATSKRRRPCYKTMHEARIKGFDAFLLYPATIKLQRGNETHSSRNTSRLENFLTTLNANSDQLACLLRSLLKNYQATMMTAVFLSLRLSMGIRQKW
;
A
#
# COMPACT_ATOMS: atom_id res chain seq x y z
N MET A 1 -9.19 -14.48 -19.99
CA MET A 1 -10.41 -14.00 -20.69
C MET A 1 -11.39 -13.37 -19.70
N GLU A 2 -11.69 -14.06 -18.59
CA GLU A 2 -12.56 -13.58 -17.48
C GLU A 2 -12.20 -12.18 -16.94
N ASP A 3 -10.92 -11.93 -16.75
CA ASP A 3 -10.36 -10.64 -16.32
C ASP A 3 -10.88 -9.46 -17.19
N ARG A 4 -10.87 -9.60 -18.52
CA ARG A 4 -11.31 -8.54 -19.46
C ARG A 4 -12.81 -8.27 -19.33
N ALA A 5 -13.61 -9.30 -19.07
CA ALA A 5 -15.07 -9.20 -18.96
C ALA A 5 -15.55 -8.54 -17.64
N ARG A 6 -14.67 -8.37 -16.65
CA ARG A 6 -15.02 -7.77 -15.34
C ARG A 6 -14.40 -6.39 -15.12
N ARG A 7 -13.79 -5.78 -16.15
CA ARG A 7 -13.14 -4.47 -16.02
C ARG A 7 -14.12 -3.35 -15.71
N ASP A 8 -15.33 -3.45 -16.24
CA ASP A 8 -16.36 -2.41 -16.12
C ASP A 8 -17.29 -2.67 -14.93
N ASN A 9 -17.05 -3.75 -14.18
CA ASN A 9 -17.87 -4.09 -13.03
C ASN A 9 -17.37 -3.31 -11.79
N LEU A 10 -18.31 -2.76 -11.02
CA LEU A 10 -18.06 -2.02 -9.79
C LEU A 10 -18.75 -2.74 -8.60
N LEU A 11 -18.11 -2.81 -7.44
CA LEU A 11 -18.77 -3.16 -6.17
C LEU A 11 -18.91 -1.92 -5.32
N ILE A 12 -20.09 -1.82 -4.74
CA ILE A 12 -20.43 -0.81 -3.76
C ILE A 12 -20.62 -1.55 -2.45
N PHE A 13 -19.84 -1.18 -1.44
CA PHE A 13 -19.93 -1.74 -0.10
C PHE A 13 -20.65 -0.75 0.84
N ASN A 14 -21.03 -1.23 2.02
CA ASN A 14 -21.65 -0.44 3.10
C ASN A 14 -23.02 0.17 2.78
N LEU A 15 -23.74 -0.37 1.80
CA LEU A 15 -25.17 -0.07 1.62
C LEU A 15 -26.00 -0.80 2.68
N LYS A 16 -26.96 -0.10 3.28
CA LYS A 16 -27.89 -0.71 4.24
C LYS A 16 -28.66 -1.85 3.56
N GLU A 17 -28.72 -2.99 4.21
CA GLU A 17 -29.44 -4.15 3.70
C GLU A 17 -30.92 -3.84 3.49
N GLY A 18 -31.46 -4.20 2.33
CA GLY A 18 -32.84 -3.90 1.93
C GLY A 18 -33.09 -2.46 1.48
N ALA A 19 -32.11 -1.55 1.53
CA ALA A 19 -32.30 -0.17 1.07
C ALA A 19 -32.59 -0.07 -0.44
N GLU A 20 -32.08 -1.03 -1.21
CA GLU A 20 -32.26 -1.15 -2.66
C GLU A 20 -33.71 -1.51 -3.06
N GLY A 21 -34.50 -2.06 -2.13
CA GLY A 21 -35.84 -2.56 -2.43
C GLY A 21 -35.85 -3.72 -3.43
N ALA A 22 -36.88 -3.79 -4.26
CA ALA A 22 -37.06 -4.85 -5.26
C ALA A 22 -36.22 -4.65 -6.53
N ASN A 23 -35.74 -3.43 -6.81
CA ASN A 23 -35.00 -3.10 -8.02
C ASN A 23 -33.71 -2.35 -7.71
N THR A 24 -32.61 -3.12 -7.61
CA THR A 24 -31.27 -2.60 -7.35
C THR A 24 -30.80 -1.58 -8.39
N LEU A 25 -31.18 -1.74 -9.66
CA LEU A 25 -30.72 -0.86 -10.73
C LEU A 25 -31.31 0.55 -10.58
N ALA A 26 -32.62 0.65 -10.41
CA ALA A 26 -33.31 1.94 -10.19
C ALA A 26 -32.80 2.64 -8.93
N TYR A 27 -32.50 1.89 -7.87
CA TYR A 27 -31.89 2.43 -6.66
C TYR A 27 -30.53 3.07 -6.94
N LEU A 28 -29.67 2.42 -7.73
CA LEU A 28 -28.35 2.96 -8.07
C LEU A 28 -28.44 4.20 -8.96
N GLU A 29 -29.28 4.18 -9.99
CA GLU A 29 -29.49 5.34 -10.88
C GLU A 29 -29.94 6.58 -10.09
N ALA A 30 -30.81 6.41 -9.09
CA ALA A 30 -31.30 7.50 -8.27
C ALA A 30 -30.29 8.03 -7.24
N ASN A 31 -29.31 7.22 -6.82
CA ASN A 31 -28.39 7.57 -5.74
C ASN A 31 -26.97 7.92 -6.20
N ILE A 32 -26.50 7.40 -7.35
CA ILE A 32 -25.16 7.73 -7.89
C ILE A 32 -24.97 9.24 -8.08
N PRO A 33 -25.91 10.00 -8.70
CA PRO A 33 -25.76 11.44 -8.83
C PRO A 33 -25.72 12.19 -7.49
N LYS A 34 -26.35 11.62 -6.44
CA LYS A 34 -26.35 12.20 -5.08
C LYS A 34 -25.01 11.98 -4.37
N TRP A 35 -24.40 10.81 -4.56
CA TRP A 35 -23.10 10.47 -3.99
C TRP A 35 -21.95 11.16 -4.74
N PHE A 36 -22.11 11.32 -6.05
CA PHE A 36 -21.12 11.89 -6.94
C PHE A 36 -21.75 12.97 -7.83
N PRO A 37 -21.76 14.24 -7.37
CA PRO A 37 -22.39 15.34 -8.08
C PRO A 37 -21.85 15.57 -9.50
N VAL A 38 -20.63 15.09 -9.78
CA VAL A 38 -20.00 15.12 -11.12
C VAL A 38 -20.84 14.39 -12.18
N PHE A 39 -21.64 13.40 -11.77
CA PHE A 39 -22.51 12.64 -12.67
C PHE A 39 -23.93 13.20 -12.78
N ALA A 40 -24.25 14.33 -12.14
CA ALA A 40 -25.59 14.92 -12.21
C ALA A 40 -25.94 15.44 -13.61
N SER A 41 -24.94 15.88 -14.38
CA SER A 41 -25.12 16.34 -15.77
C SER A 41 -25.01 15.21 -16.82
N SER A 42 -24.38 14.09 -16.47
CA SER A 42 -24.15 12.94 -17.34
C SER A 42 -24.13 11.67 -16.50
N SER A 43 -25.29 11.04 -16.35
CA SER A 43 -25.40 9.79 -15.61
C SER A 43 -24.74 8.64 -16.40
N PRO A 44 -23.86 7.83 -15.79
CA PRO A 44 -23.30 6.67 -16.46
C PRO A 44 -24.40 5.63 -16.75
N GLU A 45 -24.31 4.95 -17.89
CA GLU A 45 -25.22 3.86 -18.25
C GLU A 45 -24.91 2.61 -17.41
N ILE A 46 -25.88 2.15 -16.62
CA ILE A 46 -25.75 0.97 -15.78
C ILE A 46 -26.42 -0.21 -16.49
N MET A 47 -25.63 -1.10 -17.08
CA MET A 47 -26.19 -2.24 -17.83
C MET A 47 -26.87 -3.28 -16.92
N ARG A 48 -26.34 -3.50 -15.72
CA ARG A 48 -26.84 -4.50 -14.78
C ARG A 48 -26.39 -4.21 -13.36
N ALA A 49 -27.28 -4.43 -12.40
CA ALA A 49 -26.95 -4.41 -10.99
C ALA A 49 -27.60 -5.58 -10.24
N HIS A 50 -26.89 -6.15 -9.27
CA HIS A 50 -27.41 -7.21 -8.41
C HIS A 50 -26.60 -7.29 -7.12
N ARG A 51 -27.23 -7.75 -6.05
CA ARG A 51 -26.55 -8.07 -4.78
C ARG A 51 -25.66 -9.29 -4.95
N LEU A 52 -24.49 -9.26 -4.29
CA LEU A 52 -23.61 -10.42 -4.18
C LEU A 52 -23.78 -11.08 -2.83
N GLY A 53 -24.02 -12.40 -2.84
CA GLY A 53 -24.21 -13.21 -1.64
C GLY A 53 -25.65 -13.23 -1.13
N PRO A 54 -26.00 -14.23 -0.30
CA PRO A 54 -27.30 -14.31 0.34
C PRO A 54 -27.50 -13.13 1.31
N PRO A 55 -28.74 -12.68 1.53
CA PRO A 55 -29.03 -11.69 2.56
C PRO A 55 -28.55 -12.21 3.92
N SER A 56 -28.00 -11.31 4.74
CA SER A 56 -27.58 -11.65 6.09
C SER A 56 -28.81 -12.12 6.88
N ARG A 57 -28.70 -13.27 7.57
CA ARG A 57 -29.75 -13.78 8.46
C ARG A 57 -30.20 -12.77 9.53
N ALA A 58 -29.42 -11.71 9.77
CA ALA A 58 -29.69 -10.67 10.74
C ALA A 58 -30.87 -9.74 10.38
N SER A 59 -31.29 -9.65 9.11
CA SER A 59 -32.36 -8.73 8.71
C SER A 59 -33.77 -9.36 8.73
N ALA A 60 -33.90 -10.64 9.10
CA ALA A 60 -35.18 -11.36 9.15
C ALA A 60 -35.80 -11.46 10.56
N SER A 61 -35.08 -11.05 11.61
CA SER A 61 -35.59 -11.03 12.99
C SER A 61 -35.74 -9.61 13.51
N SER A 62 -36.97 -9.19 13.67
CA SER A 62 -37.40 -8.05 14.49
C SER A 62 -36.76 -8.05 15.89
N GLY A 63 -36.22 -6.89 16.30
CA GLY A 63 -36.00 -6.52 17.71
C GLY A 63 -34.63 -6.92 18.29
N GLY A 64 -33.76 -5.94 18.52
CA GLY A 64 -32.51 -6.14 19.26
C GLY A 64 -31.62 -4.90 19.26
N SER A 65 -31.77 -4.08 20.30
CA SER A 65 -30.96 -2.90 20.59
C SER A 65 -29.46 -3.24 20.70
N GLY A 66 -28.64 -2.66 19.83
CA GLY A 66 -27.19 -2.59 19.96
C GLY A 66 -26.74 -1.16 19.65
N GLN A 67 -26.23 -0.47 20.67
CA GLN A 67 -25.79 0.93 20.63
C GLN A 67 -24.82 1.19 19.46
N ARG A 68 -25.10 2.22 18.67
CA ARG A 68 -24.17 2.85 17.72
C ARG A 68 -23.59 4.10 18.38
N PRO A 69 -22.27 4.35 18.34
CA PRO A 69 -21.75 5.69 18.63
C PRO A 69 -22.12 6.66 17.48
N ALA A 70 -22.21 7.93 17.86
CA ALA A 70 -22.83 9.05 17.15
C ALA A 70 -22.15 9.46 15.81
N PRO A 71 -22.85 10.24 14.96
CA PRO A 71 -22.48 10.51 13.57
C PRO A 71 -21.53 11.72 13.45
N GLY A 72 -20.51 11.63 12.60
CA GLY A 72 -19.56 12.74 12.45
C GLY A 72 -18.58 12.71 11.28
N HIS A 73 -18.63 11.74 10.36
CA HIS A 73 -17.80 11.81 9.15
C HIS A 73 -18.51 11.18 7.94
N PRO A 74 -18.50 11.82 6.75
CA PRO A 74 -18.93 11.18 5.52
C PRO A 74 -17.88 10.13 5.15
N GLU A 75 -18.13 8.88 5.54
CA GLU A 75 -17.33 7.75 5.08
C GLU A 75 -17.60 7.56 3.58
N LEU A 76 -16.69 8.04 2.73
CA LEU A 76 -16.72 7.84 1.29
C LEU A 76 -16.99 6.35 1.00
N SER A 77 -18.15 6.06 0.41
CA SER A 77 -18.48 4.72 -0.07
C SER A 77 -17.41 4.29 -1.07
N SER A 78 -16.53 3.38 -0.64
CA SER A 78 -15.36 3.01 -1.42
C SER A 78 -15.77 2.05 -2.54
N LEU A 79 -15.91 2.60 -3.75
CA LEU A 79 -16.21 1.89 -4.99
C LEU A 79 -15.02 0.98 -5.37
N HIS A 80 -15.19 -0.34 -5.29
CA HIS A 80 -14.15 -1.32 -5.63
C HIS A 80 -14.72 -2.34 -6.62
N GLY A 81 -14.21 -2.46 -7.85
CA GLY A 81 -14.71 -3.48 -8.78
C GLY A 81 -14.67 -4.93 -8.25
N PRO A 82 -15.60 -5.84 -8.65
CA PRO A 82 -15.54 -7.24 -8.28
C PRO A 82 -14.34 -7.86 -8.95
N ARG A 83 -13.30 -8.02 -8.15
CA ARG A 83 -12.06 -8.58 -8.64
C ARG A 83 -12.28 -10.09 -8.86
N PRO A 84 -11.95 -10.65 -10.05
CA PRO A 84 -11.95 -12.09 -10.27
C PRO A 84 -11.11 -12.81 -9.20
N GLU A 85 -11.57 -13.96 -8.71
CA GLU A 85 -10.91 -14.71 -7.61
C GLU A 85 -9.44 -15.01 -7.95
N ALA A 86 -9.15 -15.32 -9.23
CA ALA A 86 -7.80 -15.50 -9.74
C ALA A 86 -6.94 -14.22 -9.61
N THR A 87 -7.50 -13.06 -9.94
CA THR A 87 -6.82 -11.75 -9.80
C THR A 87 -6.65 -11.38 -8.32
N SER A 88 -7.62 -11.70 -7.46
CA SER A 88 -7.54 -11.49 -6.01
C SER A 88 -6.42 -12.31 -5.39
N LYS A 89 -6.35 -13.61 -5.70
CA LYS A 89 -5.27 -14.51 -5.27
C LYS A 89 -3.90 -14.03 -5.78
N ARG A 90 -3.81 -13.60 -7.04
CA ARG A 90 -2.56 -13.09 -7.63
C ARG A 90 -2.08 -11.77 -7.02
N ARG A 91 -2.98 -10.94 -6.51
CA ARG A 91 -2.63 -9.65 -5.90
C ARG A 91 -2.29 -9.75 -4.41
N ARG A 92 -2.75 -10.78 -3.70
CA ARG A 92 -2.38 -11.02 -2.29
C ARG A 92 -0.86 -10.93 -2.02
N PRO A 93 0.02 -11.63 -2.74
CA PRO A 93 1.46 -11.54 -2.49
C PRO A 93 2.04 -10.17 -2.81
N CYS A 94 1.42 -9.41 -3.72
CA CYS A 94 1.90 -8.09 -4.12
C CYS A 94 1.86 -7.07 -2.97
N TYR A 95 0.92 -7.21 -2.03
CA TYR A 95 0.79 -6.26 -0.91
C TYR A 95 2.02 -6.30 0.02
N LYS A 96 2.58 -7.49 0.27
CA LYS A 96 3.80 -7.65 1.07
C LYS A 96 4.97 -6.91 0.42
N THR A 97 5.23 -7.20 -0.85
CA THR A 97 6.33 -6.58 -1.60
C THR A 97 6.16 -5.06 -1.73
N MET A 98 4.94 -4.56 -1.94
CA MET A 98 4.68 -3.12 -1.98
C MET A 98 4.91 -2.43 -0.63
N HIS A 99 4.54 -3.09 0.47
CA HIS A 99 4.78 -2.56 1.81
C HIS A 99 6.29 -2.42 2.08
N GLU A 100 7.06 -3.46 1.75
CA GLU A 100 8.53 -3.42 1.85
C GLU A 100 9.14 -2.31 0.98
N ALA A 101 8.63 -2.12 -0.24
CA ALA A 101 9.10 -1.05 -1.11
C ALA A 101 8.80 0.35 -0.54
N ARG A 102 7.63 0.54 0.09
CA ARG A 102 7.25 1.82 0.72
C ARG A 102 8.12 2.15 1.92
N ILE A 103 8.45 1.17 2.76
CA ILE A 103 9.42 1.34 3.85
C ILE A 103 10.76 1.82 3.31
N LYS A 104 11.13 1.36 2.10
CA LYS A 104 12.35 1.77 1.39
C LYS A 104 12.20 3.09 0.64
N GLY A 105 11.10 3.83 0.78
CA GLY A 105 10.90 5.12 0.12
C GLY A 105 10.59 5.03 -1.37
N PHE A 106 9.99 3.93 -1.83
CA PHE A 106 9.36 3.86 -3.15
C PHE A 106 7.87 4.18 -3.05
N ASP A 107 7.37 4.92 -4.04
CA ASP A 107 5.94 5.00 -4.33
C ASP A 107 5.50 3.70 -5.02
N ALA A 108 4.66 2.92 -4.36
CA ALA A 108 4.24 1.60 -4.83
C ALA A 108 2.76 1.58 -5.23
N PHE A 109 2.50 1.25 -6.50
CA PHE A 109 1.19 1.18 -7.12
C PHE A 109 0.88 -0.23 -7.65
N LEU A 110 -0.36 -0.68 -7.45
CA LEU A 110 -0.83 -1.96 -7.96
C LEU A 110 -1.72 -1.76 -9.18
N LEU A 111 -1.15 -1.99 -10.35
CA LEU A 111 -1.84 -1.90 -11.63
C LEU A 111 -2.59 -3.20 -11.96
N TYR A 112 -3.69 -3.06 -12.68
CA TYR A 112 -4.45 -4.18 -13.19
C TYR A 112 -3.67 -4.97 -14.26
N PRO A 113 -3.74 -6.32 -14.31
CA PRO A 113 -4.48 -7.20 -13.39
C PRO A 113 -3.71 -7.55 -12.11
N ALA A 114 -2.38 -7.54 -12.08
CA ALA A 114 -1.56 -7.81 -10.89
C ALA A 114 -0.11 -7.41 -11.17
N THR A 115 0.10 -6.14 -11.52
CA THR A 115 1.42 -5.62 -11.87
C THR A 115 1.80 -4.56 -10.85
N ILE A 116 2.93 -4.76 -10.18
CA ILE A 116 3.45 -3.80 -9.21
C ILE A 116 4.30 -2.79 -9.98
N LYS A 117 4.02 -1.51 -9.80
CA LYS A 117 4.83 -0.40 -10.27
C LYS A 117 5.44 0.28 -9.04
N LEU A 118 6.75 0.27 -8.95
CA LEU A 118 7.53 1.04 -7.99
C LEU A 118 8.08 2.28 -8.69
N GLN A 119 8.02 3.41 -8.02
CA GLN A 119 8.57 4.66 -8.49
C GLN A 119 9.41 5.30 -7.39
N ARG A 120 10.57 5.82 -7.75
CA ARG A 120 11.43 6.61 -6.86
C ARG A 120 12.10 7.69 -7.70
N GLY A 121 11.68 8.94 -7.52
CA GLY A 121 12.10 10.03 -8.40
C GLY A 121 11.75 9.75 -9.86
N ASN A 122 12.76 9.74 -10.73
CA ASN A 122 12.61 9.47 -12.16
C ASN A 122 12.69 7.98 -12.53
N GLU A 123 13.04 7.12 -11.57
CA GLU A 123 13.16 5.69 -11.81
C GLU A 123 11.83 4.99 -11.60
N THR A 124 11.42 4.20 -12.60
CA THR A 124 10.20 3.42 -12.55
C THR A 124 10.51 1.96 -12.84
N HIS A 125 10.12 1.08 -11.92
CA HIS A 125 10.24 -0.36 -12.07
C HIS A 125 8.87 -1.01 -12.01
N SER A 126 8.43 -1.61 -13.12
CA SER A 126 7.18 -2.37 -13.18
C SER A 126 7.44 -3.85 -13.42
N SER A 127 6.86 -4.71 -12.60
CA SER A 127 6.93 -6.17 -12.79
C SER A 127 5.60 -6.83 -12.45
N ARG A 128 5.29 -7.90 -13.18
CA ARG A 128 4.21 -8.84 -12.87
C ARG A 128 4.65 -9.94 -11.89
N ASN A 129 5.96 -10.19 -11.81
CA ASN A 129 6.55 -11.22 -10.95
C ASN A 129 7.02 -10.59 -9.64
N THR A 130 6.46 -11.04 -8.52
CA THR A 130 6.79 -10.58 -7.16
C THR A 130 8.22 -10.96 -6.78
N SER A 131 8.67 -12.17 -7.08
CA SER A 131 10.00 -12.67 -6.71
C SER A 131 11.13 -11.84 -7.34
N ARG A 132 10.95 -11.42 -8.60
CA ARG A 132 11.94 -10.55 -9.27
C ARG A 132 12.08 -9.21 -8.54
N LEU A 133 10.97 -8.68 -8.05
CA LEU A 133 10.93 -7.40 -7.35
C LEU A 133 11.49 -7.53 -5.93
N GLU A 134 11.20 -8.62 -5.22
CA GLU A 134 11.76 -8.95 -3.90
C GLU A 134 13.29 -9.08 -3.96
N ASN A 135 13.80 -9.78 -4.99
CA ASN A 135 15.25 -9.88 -5.22
C ASN A 135 15.86 -8.49 -5.44
N PHE A 136 15.23 -7.65 -6.27
CA PHE A 136 15.68 -6.27 -6.48
C PHE A 136 15.70 -5.46 -5.18
N LEU A 137 14.64 -5.51 -4.39
CA LEU A 137 14.57 -4.82 -3.09
C LEU A 137 15.63 -5.34 -2.11
N THR A 138 15.94 -6.64 -2.15
CA THR A 138 16.98 -7.26 -1.31
C THR A 138 18.38 -6.80 -1.72
N THR A 139 18.67 -6.75 -3.03
CA THR A 139 19.95 -6.25 -3.56
C THR A 139 20.19 -4.79 -3.17
N LEU A 140 19.15 -3.94 -3.20
CA LEU A 140 19.27 -2.54 -2.75
C LEU A 140 19.68 -2.44 -1.28
N ASN A 141 19.13 -3.28 -0.41
CA ASN A 141 19.51 -3.30 1.01
C ASN A 141 20.95 -3.76 1.21
N ALA A 142 21.37 -4.81 0.51
CA ALA A 142 22.74 -5.30 0.60
C ALA A 142 23.76 -4.21 0.24
N ASN A 143 23.47 -3.43 -0.81
CA ASN A 143 24.33 -2.33 -1.22
C ASN A 143 24.34 -1.19 -0.19
N SER A 144 23.18 -0.80 0.37
CA SER A 144 23.13 0.24 1.40
C SER A 144 23.86 -0.17 2.69
N ASP A 145 23.70 -1.43 3.10
CA ASP A 145 24.32 -1.96 4.31
C ASP A 145 25.85 -2.09 4.15
N GLN A 146 26.32 -2.48 2.96
CA GLN A 146 27.74 -2.50 2.62
C GLN A 146 28.36 -1.11 2.69
N LEU A 147 27.73 -0.09 2.08
CA LEU A 147 28.23 1.29 2.14
C LEU A 147 28.25 1.82 3.59
N ALA A 148 27.20 1.55 4.37
CA ALA A 148 27.16 1.94 5.78
C ALA A 148 28.25 1.23 6.60
N CYS A 149 28.55 -0.03 6.29
CA CYS A 149 29.63 -0.79 6.92
C CYS A 149 31.01 -0.18 6.61
N LEU A 150 31.26 0.13 5.33
CA LEU A 150 32.50 0.77 4.89
C LEU A 150 32.70 2.14 5.55
N LEU A 151 31.66 2.98 5.59
CA LEU A 151 31.72 4.28 6.25
C LEU A 151 32.04 4.16 7.75
N ARG A 152 31.42 3.20 8.45
CA ARG A 152 31.73 2.93 9.87
C ARG A 152 33.17 2.47 10.06
N SER A 153 33.70 1.64 9.16
CA SER A 153 35.09 1.18 9.19
C SER A 153 36.07 2.35 8.99
N LEU A 154 35.81 3.21 8.00
CA LEU A 154 36.62 4.39 7.73
C LEU A 154 36.61 5.38 8.91
N LEU A 155 35.45 5.61 9.53
CA LEU A 155 35.34 6.50 10.68
C LEU A 155 36.15 5.98 11.88
N LYS A 156 36.10 4.66 12.14
CA LYS A 156 36.90 4.01 13.21
C LYS A 156 38.40 4.16 12.95
N ASN A 157 38.84 3.95 11.71
CA ASN A 157 40.24 4.13 11.35
C ASN A 157 40.69 5.58 11.56
N TYR A 158 39.89 6.56 11.14
CA TYR A 158 40.20 7.97 11.34
C TYR A 158 40.32 8.34 12.82
N GLN A 159 39.39 7.86 13.67
CA GLN A 159 39.46 8.09 15.11
C GLN A 159 40.68 7.45 15.75
N ALA A 160 41.07 6.24 15.35
CA ALA A 160 42.25 5.56 15.85
C ALA A 160 43.54 6.33 15.50
N THR A 161 43.66 6.84 14.26
CA THR A 161 44.80 7.64 13.82
C THR A 161 44.87 8.99 14.56
N MET A 162 43.73 9.66 14.76
CA MET A 162 43.68 10.90 15.53
C MET A 162 44.12 10.69 16.98
N MET A 163 43.65 9.62 17.62
CA MET A 163 44.05 9.30 18.99
C MET A 163 45.55 9.00 19.09
N THR A 164 46.10 8.18 18.19
CA THR A 164 47.55 7.90 18.21
C THR A 164 48.40 9.15 17.95
N ALA A 165 47.99 10.02 17.03
CA ALA A 165 48.66 11.29 16.77
C ALA A 165 48.65 12.22 18.00
N VAL A 166 47.51 12.34 18.69
CA VAL A 166 47.39 13.11 19.93
C VAL A 166 48.27 12.52 21.04
N PHE A 167 48.26 11.19 21.23
CA PHE A 167 49.13 10.52 22.21
C PHE A 167 50.62 10.70 21.90
N LEU A 168 51.01 10.65 20.62
CA LEU A 168 52.39 10.90 20.20
C LEU A 168 52.79 12.35 20.46
N SER A 169 51.92 13.32 20.13
CA SER A 169 52.12 14.74 20.39
C SER A 169 52.24 15.05 21.87
N LEU A 170 51.40 14.45 22.73
CA LEU A 170 51.53 14.60 24.19
C LEU A 170 52.84 13.99 24.69
N ARG A 171 53.25 12.82 24.20
CA ARG A 171 54.54 12.21 24.58
C ARG A 171 55.74 13.08 24.20
N LEU A 172 55.73 13.68 23.02
CA LEU A 172 56.77 14.62 22.57
C LEU A 172 56.77 15.90 23.41
N SER A 173 55.59 16.45 23.73
CA SER A 173 55.48 17.66 24.55
C SER A 173 55.84 17.47 26.02
N MET A 174 55.65 16.26 26.57
CA MET A 174 55.96 15.98 27.99
C MET A 174 57.42 15.56 28.24
N GLY A 175 58.29 15.55 27.23
CA GLY A 175 59.74 15.49 27.42
C GLY A 175 60.21 14.37 28.36
N ILE A 176 59.66 13.16 28.20
CA ILE A 176 60.05 12.01 29.03
C ILE A 176 61.46 11.57 28.60
N ARG A 177 62.48 12.16 29.23
CA ARG A 177 63.83 11.59 29.27
C ARG A 177 63.75 10.28 30.03
N GLN A 178 63.66 9.17 29.30
CA GLN A 178 64.00 7.85 29.81
C GLN A 178 65.46 7.92 30.26
N LYS A 179 65.68 8.07 31.58
CA LYS A 179 66.97 7.78 32.20
C LYS A 179 67.02 6.27 32.42
N TRP A 180 68.10 5.70 31.90
CA TRP A 180 68.54 4.31 32.08
C TRP A 180 68.65 3.93 33.54
#